data_AF-A0A239H8N7-F1
#
_entry.id   AF-A0A239H8N7-F1
#
_cell.length_a   1.000
_cell.length_b   1.000
_cell.length_c   1.000
_cell.angle_alpha   90.00
_cell.angle_beta   90.00
_cell.angle_gamma   90.00
#
_symmetry.space_group_name_H-M   'P 1'
#
loop_
_entity.id
_entity.type
_entity.pdbx_description
1 polymer ?
#
loop_
_entity_poly.entity_id
_entity_poly.type
_entity_poly.pdbx_seq_one_letter_code
_entity_poly.pdbx_strand_id
1 'polypeptide(L)'
;MVRILDPLLKTVAAVLLVLALASWAGPLHPAADTLAVLRLPLVALAALAVIWTSWPRAVRWPLAALALLALGQVVAMKLAAPAPGGFSVYQKNLLYRNAQIPQLAQDILAAAPDVITLQELTGRNGEILDRLAPDYPHHTTCPFYSWSRNAVLSRHPVLPGGTLCLPGQGIAGLHLDTPQGPVWVLSLHLRWPFPHPQGAQAEAVEEVIAGLEGPVVLSGDFNMVPWGHSVGRLTQAAGLRRAGPLHPTYWLAPHGWPAGQVLPIPLPLDQVWSPGGGLAENRPLFGSDHAGVLARVRLDAD
;
A
#
# COMPACT_ATOMS: atom_id res chain seq x y z
N MET A 1 -1.15 25.96 38.87
CA MET A 1 -1.20 25.47 37.47
C MET A 1 0.13 24.90 36.98
N VAL A 2 1.25 25.63 37.02
CA VAL A 2 2.56 25.17 36.47
C VAL A 2 3.09 23.86 37.11
N ARG A 3 2.88 23.63 38.41
CA ARG A 3 3.36 22.40 39.10
C ARG A 3 2.64 21.10 38.71
N ILE A 4 1.41 21.16 38.23
CA ILE A 4 0.62 19.96 37.83
C ILE A 4 0.85 19.64 36.34
N LEU A 5 1.22 20.65 35.54
CA LEU A 5 1.38 20.51 34.10
C LEU A 5 2.65 19.73 33.72
N ASP A 6 3.72 19.87 34.50
CA ASP A 6 5.00 19.19 34.26
C ASP A 6 4.93 17.65 34.39
N PRO A 7 4.41 17.06 35.48
CA PRO A 7 4.28 15.61 35.58
C PRO A 7 3.35 15.04 34.50
N LEU A 8 2.24 15.74 34.19
CA LEU A 8 1.33 15.33 33.11
C LEU A 8 2.03 15.28 31.75
N LEU A 9 2.79 16.32 31.40
CA LEU A 9 3.51 16.39 30.13
C LEU A 9 4.57 15.28 30.02
N LYS A 10 5.28 14.98 31.11
CA LYS A 10 6.23 13.85 31.17
C LYS A 10 5.55 12.52 30.96
N THR A 11 4.38 12.29 31.58
CA THR A 11 3.59 11.08 31.38
C THR A 11 3.13 10.96 29.93
N VAL A 12 2.60 12.04 29.34
CA VAL A 12 2.17 12.06 27.93
C VAL A 12 3.36 11.77 27.00
N ALA A 13 4.51 12.41 27.22
CA ALA A 13 5.71 12.17 26.42
C ALA A 13 6.19 10.71 26.54
N ALA A 14 6.20 10.14 27.74
CA ALA A 14 6.57 8.75 27.97
C ALA A 14 5.62 7.78 27.25
N VAL A 15 4.30 8.00 27.34
CA VAL A 15 3.30 7.17 26.64
C VAL A 15 3.48 7.26 25.13
N LEU A 16 3.64 8.46 24.58
CA LEU A 16 3.84 8.65 23.13
C LEU A 16 5.14 7.99 22.65
N LEU A 17 6.22 8.07 23.42
CA LEU A 17 7.46 7.36 23.09
C LEU A 17 7.28 5.85 23.10
N VAL A 18 6.59 5.29 24.11
CA VAL A 18 6.30 3.85 24.17
C VAL A 18 5.46 3.42 22.98
N LEU A 19 4.40 4.16 22.62
CA LEU A 19 3.56 3.87 21.46
C LEU A 19 4.33 3.99 20.14
N ALA A 20 5.16 5.02 20.00
CA ALA A 20 6.03 5.19 18.84
C ALA A 20 6.98 3.99 18.72
N LEU A 21 7.71 3.62 19.78
CA LEU A 21 8.62 2.48 19.79
C LEU A 21 7.89 1.16 19.49
N ALA A 22 6.71 0.95 20.09
CA ALA A 22 5.88 -0.22 19.83
C ALA A 22 5.46 -0.33 18.36
N SER A 23 5.40 0.77 17.60
CA SER A 23 5.08 0.72 16.17
C SER A 23 6.10 -0.03 15.31
N TRP A 24 7.32 -0.28 15.79
CA TRP A 24 8.31 -1.13 15.11
C TRP A 24 8.23 -2.61 15.53
N ALA A 25 7.45 -2.94 16.56
CA ALA A 25 7.29 -4.29 17.08
C ALA A 25 6.26 -5.13 16.29
N GLY A 26 5.97 -4.77 15.04
CA GLY A 26 5.08 -5.53 14.15
C GLY A 26 5.41 -7.03 14.06
N PRO A 27 6.70 -7.43 13.97
CA PRO A 27 7.09 -8.85 14.00
C PRO A 27 6.77 -9.58 15.30
N LEU A 28 6.58 -8.86 16.41
CA LEU A 28 6.27 -9.45 17.70
C LEU A 28 4.76 -9.57 17.94
N HIS A 29 3.96 -8.63 17.43
CA HIS A 29 2.51 -8.64 17.61
C HIS A 29 1.75 -7.84 16.53
N PRO A 30 0.62 -8.35 15.98
CA PRO A 30 -0.15 -7.66 14.92
C PRO A 30 -0.69 -6.27 15.31
N ALA A 31 -1.03 -6.07 16.59
CA ALA A 31 -1.45 -4.74 17.08
C ALA A 31 -0.32 -3.70 17.02
N ALA A 32 0.94 -4.12 17.17
CA ALA A 32 2.08 -3.23 16.98
C ALA A 32 2.28 -2.88 15.49
N ASP A 33 1.96 -3.79 14.57
CA ASP A 33 1.96 -3.46 13.13
C ASP A 33 0.85 -2.45 12.78
N THR A 34 -0.28 -2.47 13.49
CA THR A 34 -1.33 -1.44 13.35
C THR A 34 -0.82 -0.06 13.78
N LEU A 35 -0.01 0.00 14.84
CA LEU A 35 0.63 1.26 15.25
C LEU A 35 1.58 1.81 14.16
N ALA A 36 2.08 0.97 13.24
CA ALA A 36 2.88 1.43 12.11
C ALA A 36 2.11 2.42 11.22
N VAL A 37 0.79 2.24 11.06
CA VAL A 37 -0.09 3.17 10.32
C VAL A 37 -0.04 4.56 10.93
N LEU A 38 0.03 4.64 12.27
CA LEU A 38 0.09 5.89 13.03
C LEU A 38 1.53 6.29 13.43
N ARG A 39 2.56 5.61 12.91
CA ARG A 39 3.95 5.85 13.32
C ARG A 39 4.36 7.30 13.15
N LEU A 40 4.01 7.91 12.02
CA LEU A 40 4.34 9.31 11.75
C LEU A 40 3.72 10.29 12.76
N PRO A 41 2.39 10.33 12.96
CA PRO A 41 1.81 11.22 13.95
C PRO A 41 2.31 10.89 15.37
N LEU A 42 2.51 9.61 15.73
CA LEU A 42 3.05 9.23 17.03
C LEU A 42 4.47 9.77 17.25
N VAL A 43 5.37 9.61 16.28
CA VAL A 43 6.76 10.12 16.36
C VAL A 43 6.78 11.64 16.39
N ALA A 44 5.97 12.31 15.57
CA ALA A 44 5.88 13.77 15.57
C ALA A 44 5.37 14.31 16.92
N LEU A 45 4.28 13.75 17.44
CA LEU A 45 3.73 14.13 18.74
C LEU A 45 4.69 13.79 19.88
N ALA A 46 5.40 12.67 19.82
CA ALA A 46 6.42 12.32 20.80
C ALA A 46 7.57 13.33 20.78
N ALA A 47 8.11 13.68 19.61
CA ALA A 47 9.17 14.69 19.46
C ALA A 47 8.76 16.03 20.09
N LEU A 48 7.56 16.48 19.73
CA LEU A 48 6.94 17.69 20.24
C LEU A 48 6.82 17.64 21.77
N ALA A 49 6.15 16.63 22.31
CA ALA A 49 5.98 16.46 23.75
C ALA A 49 7.33 16.47 24.49
N VAL A 50 8.32 15.71 24.00
CA VAL A 50 9.66 15.63 24.57
C VAL A 50 10.34 17.01 24.64
N ILE A 51 10.27 17.82 23.58
CA ILE A 51 10.89 19.17 23.55
C ILE A 51 10.36 20.06 24.67
N TRP A 52 9.06 19.98 24.99
CA TRP A 52 8.44 20.80 26.03
C TRP A 52 8.55 20.24 27.45
N THR A 53 9.04 19.01 27.64
CA THR A 53 9.30 18.46 28.98
C THR A 53 10.44 19.21 29.70
N SER A 54 10.42 19.16 31.04
CA SER A 54 11.56 19.55 31.88
C SER A 54 12.60 18.43 32.07
N TRP A 55 12.64 17.42 31.18
CA TRP A 55 13.67 16.38 31.24
C TRP A 55 15.09 16.96 31.06
N PRO A 56 16.12 16.30 31.62
CA PRO A 56 17.50 16.71 31.40
C PRO A 56 17.80 16.83 29.91
N ARG A 57 18.54 17.89 29.52
CA ARG A 57 18.91 18.14 28.12
C ARG A 57 19.62 16.95 27.47
N ALA A 58 20.40 16.22 28.25
CA ALA A 58 21.11 15.00 27.82
C ALA A 58 20.16 13.84 27.40
N VAL A 59 18.91 13.83 27.87
CA VAL A 59 17.89 12.85 27.47
C VAL A 59 17.02 13.42 26.34
N ARG A 60 16.62 14.68 26.48
CA ARG A 60 15.67 15.33 25.59
C ARG A 60 16.17 15.46 24.15
N TRP A 61 17.41 15.90 23.97
CA TRP A 61 17.94 16.18 22.63
C TRP A 61 18.22 14.92 21.80
N PRO A 62 18.79 13.84 22.36
CA PRO A 62 18.91 12.58 21.61
C PRO A 62 17.55 12.01 21.18
N LEU A 63 16.54 12.04 22.06
CA LEU A 63 15.20 11.56 21.71
C LEU A 63 14.55 12.39 20.60
N ALA A 64 14.69 13.72 20.65
CA ALA A 64 14.21 14.59 19.58
C ALA A 64 14.95 14.33 18.27
N ALA A 65 16.27 14.12 18.29
CA ALA A 65 17.06 13.80 17.11
C ALA A 65 16.65 12.44 16.49
N LEU A 66 16.43 11.42 17.31
CA LEU A 66 15.94 10.11 16.84
C LEU A 66 14.55 10.23 16.18
N ALA A 67 13.66 11.02 16.76
CA ALA A 67 12.35 11.25 16.16
C ALA A 67 12.46 12.00 14.82
N LEU A 68 13.35 12.99 14.72
CA LEU A 68 13.64 13.68 13.45
C LEU A 68 14.24 12.75 12.40
N LEU A 69 15.13 11.82 12.78
CA LEU A 69 15.66 10.81 11.86
C LEU A 69 14.56 9.88 11.34
N ALA A 70 13.67 9.41 12.22
CA ALA A 70 12.53 8.58 11.83
C ALA A 70 11.57 9.32 10.88
N LEU A 71 11.29 10.61 11.13
CA LEU A 71 10.51 11.44 10.22
C LEU A 71 11.23 11.68 8.89
N GLY A 72 12.54 11.93 8.94
CA GLY A 72 13.40 12.15 7.78
C GLY A 72 13.42 10.97 6.82
N GLN A 73 13.40 9.73 7.34
CA GLN A 73 13.29 8.52 6.51
C GLN A 73 12.01 8.51 5.66
N VAL A 74 10.89 8.91 6.24
CA VAL A 74 9.61 8.92 5.50
C VAL A 74 9.51 10.10 4.55
N VAL A 75 10.08 11.25 4.90
CA VAL A 75 10.27 12.36 3.95
C VAL A 75 11.11 11.90 2.77
N ALA A 76 12.20 11.18 3.00
CA ALA A 76 13.01 10.61 1.92
C ALA A 76 12.19 9.66 1.03
N MET A 77 11.32 8.81 1.60
CA MET A 77 10.41 7.97 0.81
C MET A 77 9.39 8.77 -0.01
N LYS A 78 8.93 9.92 0.49
CA LYS A 78 8.04 10.83 -0.22
C LYS A 78 8.73 11.60 -1.35
N LEU A 79 10.02 11.85 -1.22
CA LEU A 79 10.80 12.59 -2.23
C LEU A 79 11.51 11.67 -3.22
N ALA A 80 11.80 10.43 -2.83
CA ALA A 80 12.43 9.43 -3.69
C ALA A 80 11.49 9.09 -4.85
N ALA A 81 11.89 9.52 -6.03
CA ALA A 81 11.25 9.24 -7.30
C ALA A 81 12.30 8.55 -8.19
N PRO A 82 12.40 7.20 -8.13
CA PRO A 82 13.24 6.45 -9.06
C PRO A 82 12.90 6.81 -10.51
N ALA A 83 13.87 6.65 -11.42
CA ALA A 83 13.65 6.89 -12.83
C ALA A 83 12.50 5.99 -13.36
N PRO A 84 11.61 6.53 -14.22
CA PRO A 84 10.54 5.73 -14.81
C PRO A 84 11.13 4.60 -15.66
N GLY A 85 10.48 3.43 -15.63
CA GLY A 85 10.77 2.34 -16.55
C GLY A 85 9.82 2.27 -17.73
N GLY A 86 10.02 1.25 -18.58
CA GLY A 86 9.24 1.04 -19.79
C GLY A 86 7.94 0.24 -19.61
N PHE A 87 7.68 -0.29 -18.42
CA PHE A 87 6.49 -1.11 -18.13
C PHE A 87 5.51 -0.31 -17.26
N SER A 88 4.24 -0.22 -17.67
CA SER A 88 3.25 0.66 -17.04
C SER A 88 2.12 -0.11 -16.36
N VAL A 89 1.80 0.28 -15.13
CA VAL A 89 0.80 -0.38 -14.27
C VAL A 89 -0.19 0.65 -13.78
N TYR A 90 -1.49 0.37 -13.97
CA TYR A 90 -2.57 1.14 -13.36
C TYR A 90 -3.20 0.33 -12.23
N GLN A 91 -3.09 0.83 -11.01
CA GLN A 91 -3.66 0.21 -9.82
C GLN A 91 -4.90 0.96 -9.36
N LYS A 92 -5.93 0.21 -8.93
CA LYS A 92 -7.14 0.79 -8.34
C LYS A 92 -7.87 -0.16 -7.39
N ASN A 93 -8.05 0.25 -6.13
CA ASN A 93 -9.18 -0.21 -5.32
C ASN A 93 -10.47 0.48 -5.82
N LEU A 94 -11.42 -0.33 -6.29
CA LEU A 94 -12.63 0.14 -6.95
C LEU A 94 -13.63 0.74 -5.97
N LEU A 95 -13.58 0.41 -4.68
CA LEU A 95 -14.69 0.51 -3.73
C LEU A 95 -15.91 -0.29 -4.22
N TYR A 96 -16.35 -1.27 -3.43
CA TYR A 96 -17.43 -2.21 -3.81
C TYR A 96 -18.77 -1.59 -4.25
N ARG A 97 -19.00 -0.30 -3.94
CA ARG A 97 -20.23 0.46 -4.23
C ARG A 97 -20.04 1.60 -5.22
N ASN A 98 -18.93 1.61 -5.96
CA ASN A 98 -18.59 2.69 -6.87
C ASN A 98 -19.53 2.77 -8.08
N ALA A 99 -20.02 3.98 -8.35
CA ALA A 99 -20.95 4.29 -9.44
C ALA A 99 -20.31 5.07 -10.61
N GLN A 100 -19.01 5.43 -10.53
CA GLN A 100 -18.29 6.20 -11.56
C GLN A 100 -17.41 5.31 -12.46
N ILE A 101 -17.85 4.08 -12.70
CA ILE A 101 -17.14 3.08 -13.51
C ILE A 101 -16.89 3.55 -14.96
N PRO A 102 -17.82 4.24 -15.65
CA PRO A 102 -17.56 4.75 -17.00
C PRO A 102 -16.40 5.76 -17.05
N GLN A 103 -16.33 6.69 -16.09
CA GLN A 103 -15.26 7.69 -16.02
C GLN A 103 -13.92 7.05 -15.67
N LEU A 104 -13.92 6.09 -14.75
CA LEU A 104 -12.72 5.31 -14.42
C LEU A 104 -12.19 4.55 -15.64
N ALA A 105 -13.07 3.86 -16.37
CA ALA A 105 -12.68 3.12 -17.57
C ALA A 105 -12.07 4.06 -18.64
N GLN A 106 -12.67 5.24 -18.85
CA GLN A 106 -12.13 6.24 -19.78
C GLN A 106 -10.74 6.71 -19.37
N ASP A 107 -10.50 6.96 -18.08
CA ASP A 107 -9.18 7.35 -17.58
C ASP A 107 -8.13 6.27 -17.82
N ILE A 108 -8.47 5.02 -17.52
CA ILE A 108 -7.60 3.86 -17.74
C ILE A 108 -7.26 3.71 -19.23
N LEU A 109 -8.27 3.74 -20.10
CA LEU A 109 -8.09 3.59 -21.55
C LEU A 109 -7.24 4.74 -22.13
N ALA A 110 -7.44 5.97 -21.64
CA ALA A 110 -6.64 7.13 -22.03
C ALA A 110 -5.18 7.04 -21.54
N ALA A 111 -4.97 6.53 -20.33
CA ALA A 111 -3.64 6.28 -19.78
C ALA A 111 -2.91 5.13 -20.49
N ALA A 112 -3.67 4.20 -21.06
CA ALA A 112 -3.21 3.08 -21.87
C ALA A 112 -2.07 2.24 -21.22
N PRO A 113 -2.19 1.86 -19.92
CA PRO A 113 -1.16 1.06 -19.25
C PRO A 113 -0.97 -0.32 -19.89
N ASP A 114 0.15 -0.97 -19.63
CA ASP A 114 0.40 -2.36 -20.03
C ASP A 114 -0.50 -3.33 -19.26
N VAL A 115 -0.64 -3.08 -17.95
CA VAL A 115 -1.41 -3.92 -17.01
C VAL A 115 -2.22 -3.07 -16.03
N ILE A 116 -3.36 -3.62 -15.62
CA ILE A 116 -4.26 -3.04 -14.63
C ILE A 116 -4.42 -4.03 -13.46
N THR A 117 -4.33 -3.53 -12.23
CA THR A 117 -4.64 -4.30 -11.02
C THR A 117 -5.85 -3.69 -10.30
N LEU A 118 -6.87 -4.51 -10.05
CA LEU A 118 -8.13 -4.07 -9.46
C LEU A 118 -8.42 -4.81 -8.15
N GLN A 119 -8.86 -4.07 -7.14
CA GLN A 119 -9.34 -4.61 -5.86
C GLN A 119 -10.80 -4.18 -5.62
N GLU A 120 -11.50 -4.92 -4.76
CA GLU A 120 -12.94 -4.73 -4.48
C GLU A 120 -13.85 -4.80 -5.71
N LEU A 121 -13.48 -5.68 -6.65
CA LEU A 121 -14.35 -6.02 -7.77
C LEU A 121 -15.54 -6.85 -7.28
N THR A 122 -16.74 -6.43 -7.64
CA THR A 122 -18.02 -7.02 -7.26
C THR A 122 -18.95 -7.08 -8.47
N GLY A 123 -20.14 -7.67 -8.30
CA GLY A 123 -21.18 -7.60 -9.34
C GLY A 123 -21.66 -6.17 -9.66
N ARG A 124 -21.52 -5.20 -8.74
CA ARG A 124 -22.03 -3.83 -8.92
C ARG A 124 -21.11 -2.95 -9.78
N ASN A 125 -19.80 -3.19 -9.70
CA ASN A 125 -18.79 -2.47 -10.46
C ASN A 125 -18.16 -3.35 -11.56
N GLY A 126 -18.71 -4.55 -11.80
CA GLY A 126 -18.19 -5.55 -12.74
C GLY A 126 -18.14 -5.09 -14.20
N GLU A 127 -18.98 -4.13 -14.59
CA GLU A 127 -18.99 -3.48 -15.91
C GLU A 127 -17.60 -2.91 -16.30
N ILE A 128 -16.73 -2.63 -15.32
CA ILE A 128 -15.36 -2.21 -15.59
C ILE A 128 -14.61 -3.23 -16.46
N LEU A 129 -14.85 -4.52 -16.27
CA LEU A 129 -14.21 -5.57 -17.06
C LEU A 129 -14.68 -5.54 -18.51
N ASP A 130 -15.99 -5.40 -18.74
CA ASP A 130 -16.57 -5.36 -20.08
C ASP A 130 -16.06 -4.15 -20.87
N ARG A 131 -15.91 -3.00 -20.19
CA ARG A 131 -15.39 -1.76 -20.78
C ARG A 131 -13.92 -1.85 -21.17
N LEU A 132 -13.14 -2.62 -20.44
CA LEU A 132 -11.69 -2.75 -20.64
C LEU A 132 -11.32 -3.93 -21.54
N ALA A 133 -12.19 -4.95 -21.65
CA ALA A 133 -11.93 -6.17 -22.43
C ALA A 133 -11.46 -5.96 -23.88
N PRO A 134 -11.95 -4.95 -24.65
CA PRO A 134 -11.46 -4.72 -26.01
C PRO A 134 -9.96 -4.43 -26.09
N ASP A 135 -9.42 -3.69 -25.12
CA ASP A 135 -8.02 -3.27 -25.09
C ASP A 135 -7.17 -4.16 -24.18
N TYR A 136 -7.80 -4.82 -23.20
CA TYR A 136 -7.18 -5.68 -22.19
C TYR A 136 -7.82 -7.08 -22.21
N PRO A 137 -7.64 -7.84 -23.30
CA PRO A 137 -8.34 -9.12 -23.49
C PRO A 137 -7.88 -10.21 -22.52
N HIS A 138 -6.67 -10.09 -21.98
CA HIS A 138 -6.10 -11.06 -21.07
C HIS A 138 -6.41 -10.67 -19.63
N HIS A 139 -7.21 -11.45 -18.91
CA HIS A 139 -7.53 -11.15 -17.53
C HIS A 139 -7.71 -12.39 -16.67
N THR A 140 -7.54 -12.21 -15.36
CA THR A 140 -7.91 -13.19 -14.34
C THR A 140 -8.59 -12.51 -13.17
N THR A 141 -9.46 -13.23 -12.47
CA THR A 141 -10.04 -12.77 -11.20
C THR A 141 -9.88 -13.83 -10.14
N CYS A 142 -9.64 -13.41 -8.90
CA CYS A 142 -9.54 -14.30 -7.75
C CYS A 142 -10.49 -13.88 -6.63
N PRO A 143 -11.31 -14.78 -6.07
CA PRO A 143 -12.16 -14.47 -4.92
C PRO A 143 -11.34 -14.06 -3.69
N PHE A 144 -11.75 -13.02 -2.98
CA PHE A 144 -11.15 -12.63 -1.71
C PHE A 144 -12.16 -12.72 -0.56
N TYR A 145 -13.28 -12.02 -0.67
CA TYR A 145 -14.44 -12.19 0.21
C TYR A 145 -15.60 -12.81 -0.56
N SER A 146 -16.67 -13.21 0.14
CA SER A 146 -17.91 -13.66 -0.51
C SER A 146 -18.50 -12.60 -1.45
N TRP A 147 -18.21 -11.33 -1.20
CA TRP A 147 -18.70 -10.18 -1.95
C TRP A 147 -17.66 -9.52 -2.86
N SER A 148 -16.38 -9.90 -2.80
CA SER A 148 -15.32 -9.24 -3.56
C SER A 148 -14.30 -10.16 -4.21
N ARG A 149 -13.71 -9.66 -5.28
CA ARG A 149 -12.64 -10.28 -6.05
C ARG A 149 -11.53 -9.27 -6.32
N ASN A 150 -10.35 -9.78 -6.59
CA ASN A 150 -9.25 -9.02 -7.17
C ASN A 150 -9.05 -9.44 -8.61
N ALA A 151 -8.53 -8.55 -9.45
CA ALA A 151 -8.32 -8.82 -10.86
C ALA A 151 -7.00 -8.26 -11.38
N VAL A 152 -6.45 -8.94 -12.38
CA VAL A 152 -5.37 -8.43 -13.23
C VAL A 152 -5.87 -8.46 -14.66
N LEU A 153 -5.69 -7.36 -15.39
CA LEU A 153 -6.02 -7.24 -16.82
C LEU A 153 -4.78 -6.78 -17.57
N SER A 154 -4.55 -7.29 -18.78
CA SER A 154 -3.31 -7.10 -19.52
C SER A 154 -3.55 -6.97 -21.03
N ARG A 155 -2.74 -6.13 -21.68
CA ARG A 155 -2.59 -6.07 -23.14
C ARG A 155 -1.70 -7.18 -23.68
N HIS A 156 -0.76 -7.64 -22.85
CA HIS A 156 0.23 -8.64 -23.18
C HIS A 156 -0.32 -10.06 -23.00
N PRO A 157 0.05 -11.02 -23.87
CA PRO A 157 -0.34 -12.42 -23.74
C PRO A 157 0.09 -13.05 -22.42
N VAL A 158 -0.69 -14.04 -21.97
CA VAL A 158 -0.37 -14.84 -20.77
C VAL A 158 0.38 -16.08 -21.21
N LEU A 159 1.51 -16.36 -20.55
CA LEU A 159 2.28 -17.59 -20.77
C LEU A 159 1.46 -18.83 -20.34
N PRO A 160 1.71 -20.02 -20.93
CA PRO A 160 1.02 -21.24 -20.53
C PRO A 160 1.13 -21.53 -19.03
N GLY A 161 0.00 -21.76 -18.36
CA GLY A 161 -0.05 -21.93 -16.90
C GLY A 161 0.24 -20.66 -16.09
N GLY A 162 0.38 -19.51 -16.76
CA GLY A 162 0.73 -18.21 -16.20
C GLY A 162 -0.39 -17.50 -15.47
N THR A 163 -1.27 -18.22 -14.77
CA THR A 163 -2.34 -17.62 -13.97
C THR A 163 -2.19 -18.00 -12.52
N LEU A 164 -2.26 -17.02 -11.62
CA LEU A 164 -2.19 -17.22 -10.17
C LEU A 164 -3.50 -16.75 -9.53
N CYS A 165 -4.07 -17.60 -8.69
CA CYS A 165 -5.17 -17.22 -7.81
C CYS A 165 -5.05 -18.02 -6.52
N LEU A 166 -5.00 -17.32 -5.40
CA LEU A 166 -5.07 -17.91 -4.07
C LEU A 166 -6.36 -17.45 -3.39
N PRO A 167 -7.46 -18.23 -3.50
CA PRO A 167 -8.77 -17.83 -2.98
C PRO A 167 -8.73 -17.48 -1.50
N GLY A 168 -9.37 -16.38 -1.13
CA GLY A 168 -9.42 -15.92 0.26
C GLY A 168 -8.13 -15.27 0.77
N GLN A 169 -7.07 -15.22 -0.05
CA GLN A 169 -5.81 -14.54 0.32
C GLN A 169 -5.58 -13.23 -0.43
N GLY A 170 -6.56 -12.79 -1.21
CA GLY A 170 -6.53 -11.46 -1.81
C GLY A 170 -5.39 -11.28 -2.81
N ILE A 171 -5.03 -12.32 -3.57
CA ILE A 171 -4.02 -12.21 -4.62
C ILE A 171 -4.49 -12.89 -5.91
N ALA A 172 -4.33 -12.18 -7.01
CA ALA A 172 -4.55 -12.64 -8.38
C ALA A 172 -3.32 -12.26 -9.21
N GLY A 173 -2.93 -13.05 -10.22
CA GLY A 173 -1.74 -12.77 -10.98
C GLY A 173 -1.72 -13.35 -12.39
N LEU A 174 -0.97 -12.69 -13.27
CA LEU A 174 -0.67 -13.16 -14.62
C LEU A 174 0.85 -13.20 -14.83
N HIS A 175 1.35 -14.25 -15.47
CA HIS A 175 2.70 -14.34 -16.02
C HIS A 175 2.63 -13.94 -17.50
N LEU A 176 3.15 -12.77 -17.80
CA LEU A 176 2.95 -12.11 -19.08
C LEU A 176 4.19 -12.26 -19.96
N ASP A 177 3.95 -12.47 -21.25
CA ASP A 177 4.99 -12.39 -22.28
C ASP A 177 5.05 -10.95 -22.80
N THR A 178 6.07 -10.20 -22.40
CA THR A 178 6.20 -8.77 -22.72
C THR A 178 7.44 -8.51 -23.59
N PRO A 179 7.50 -7.37 -24.30
CA PRO A 179 8.70 -7.00 -25.05
C PRO A 179 9.97 -6.87 -24.19
N GLN A 180 9.84 -6.64 -22.87
CA GLN A 180 10.96 -6.57 -21.93
C GLN A 180 11.33 -7.95 -21.32
N GLY A 181 10.61 -9.01 -21.70
CA GLY A 181 10.75 -10.37 -21.19
C GLY A 181 9.57 -10.81 -20.32
N PRO A 182 9.55 -12.09 -19.89
CA PRO A 182 8.51 -12.62 -19.02
C PRO A 182 8.45 -11.88 -17.67
N VAL A 183 7.25 -11.56 -17.19
CA VAL A 183 7.04 -10.89 -15.89
C VAL A 183 5.77 -11.35 -15.21
N TRP A 184 5.84 -11.62 -13.91
CA TRP A 184 4.66 -11.82 -13.08
C TRP A 184 4.09 -10.47 -12.66
N VAL A 185 2.80 -10.24 -12.89
CA VAL A 185 2.08 -9.08 -12.35
C VAL A 185 0.97 -9.54 -11.42
N LEU A 186 1.04 -9.08 -10.18
CA LEU A 186 0.20 -9.55 -9.08
C LEU A 186 -0.65 -8.39 -8.54
N SER A 187 -1.97 -8.58 -8.53
CA SER A 187 -2.94 -7.73 -7.84
C SER A 187 -3.13 -8.20 -6.40
N LEU A 188 -2.69 -7.40 -5.44
CA LEU A 188 -2.79 -7.68 -4.00
C LEU A 188 -3.90 -6.86 -3.32
N HIS A 189 -4.64 -7.49 -2.43
CA HIS A 189 -5.50 -6.83 -1.44
C HIS A 189 -5.27 -7.48 -0.08
N LEU A 190 -4.52 -6.82 0.79
CA LEU A 190 -4.38 -7.30 2.16
C LEU A 190 -5.61 -6.94 2.97
N ARG A 191 -5.96 -7.76 3.96
CA ARG A 191 -6.90 -7.38 5.02
C ARG A 191 -6.35 -6.13 5.71
N TRP A 192 -7.22 -5.33 6.32
CA TRP A 192 -6.81 -4.37 7.33
C TRP A 192 -5.92 -5.04 8.40
N PRO A 193 -5.05 -4.30 9.10
CA PRO A 193 -4.25 -4.87 10.17
C PRO A 193 -5.14 -5.21 11.38
N PHE A 194 -4.52 -5.47 12.54
CA PHE A 194 -5.24 -5.88 13.75
C PHE A 194 -6.49 -5.00 13.99
N PRO A 195 -7.65 -5.64 14.27
CA PRO A 195 -7.83 -7.02 14.71
C PRO A 195 -7.93 -8.08 13.61
N HIS A 196 -7.80 -7.71 12.33
CA HIS A 196 -7.88 -8.68 11.24
C HIS A 196 -6.54 -9.41 11.00
N PRO A 197 -6.56 -10.64 10.48
CA PRO A 197 -5.36 -11.49 10.35
C PRO A 197 -4.49 -11.13 9.13
N GLN A 198 -4.03 -9.88 9.04
CA GLN A 198 -3.16 -9.42 7.95
C GLN A 198 -1.80 -10.14 7.95
N GLY A 199 -1.19 -10.34 9.11
CA GLY A 199 0.10 -11.04 9.23
C GLY A 199 0.05 -12.47 8.67
N ALA A 200 -0.93 -13.26 9.11
CA ALA A 200 -1.15 -14.61 8.60
C ALA A 200 -1.48 -14.64 7.09
N GLN A 201 -2.22 -13.65 6.59
CA GLN A 201 -2.43 -13.51 5.14
C GLN A 201 -1.12 -13.28 4.39
N ALA A 202 -0.30 -12.34 4.88
CA ALA A 202 0.97 -12.06 4.26
C ALA A 202 1.92 -13.27 4.34
N GLU A 203 1.75 -14.20 5.31
CA GLU A 203 2.54 -15.45 5.41
C GLU A 203 2.19 -16.37 4.26
N ALA A 204 0.90 -16.62 4.07
CA ALA A 204 0.43 -17.43 2.97
C ALA A 204 0.80 -16.83 1.60
N VAL A 205 0.79 -15.50 1.46
CA VAL A 205 1.14 -14.83 0.20
C VAL A 205 2.66 -14.82 -0.04
N GLU A 206 3.47 -14.65 1.01
CA GLU A 206 4.93 -14.69 0.92
C GLU A 206 5.42 -16.02 0.34
N GLU A 207 4.90 -17.15 0.85
CA GLU A 207 5.28 -18.49 0.39
C GLU A 207 5.07 -18.66 -1.12
N VAL A 208 3.98 -18.11 -1.66
CA VAL A 208 3.68 -18.17 -3.08
C VAL A 208 4.59 -17.25 -3.88
N ILE A 209 4.78 -16.00 -3.44
CA ILE A 209 5.59 -15.01 -4.16
C ILE A 209 7.06 -15.45 -4.21
N ALA A 210 7.59 -16.02 -3.12
CA ALA A 210 8.97 -16.51 -3.05
C ALA A 210 9.23 -17.70 -3.99
N GLY A 211 8.18 -18.43 -4.38
CA GLY A 211 8.25 -19.54 -5.33
C GLY A 211 8.11 -19.14 -6.80
N LEU A 212 7.88 -17.85 -7.11
CA LEU A 212 7.76 -17.40 -8.50
C LEU A 212 9.14 -17.23 -9.14
N GLU A 213 9.29 -17.75 -10.36
CA GLU A 213 10.48 -17.56 -11.17
C GLU A 213 10.32 -16.31 -12.05
N GLY A 214 11.38 -15.51 -12.14
CA GLY A 214 11.43 -14.28 -12.95
C GLY A 214 11.04 -13.01 -12.18
N PRO A 215 11.03 -11.85 -12.87
CA PRO A 215 10.70 -10.57 -12.24
C PRO A 215 9.22 -10.50 -11.83
N VAL A 216 8.96 -9.90 -10.67
CA VAL A 216 7.62 -9.74 -10.11
C VAL A 216 7.28 -8.25 -9.97
N VAL A 217 6.11 -7.87 -10.47
CA VAL A 217 5.46 -6.60 -10.17
C VAL A 217 4.32 -6.87 -9.20
N LEU A 218 4.42 -6.31 -8.00
CA LEU A 218 3.39 -6.43 -6.96
C LEU A 218 2.67 -5.09 -6.81
N SER A 219 1.35 -5.09 -7.04
CA SER A 219 0.57 -3.87 -7.10
C SER A 219 -0.81 -4.08 -6.49
N GLY A 220 -1.30 -3.11 -5.71
CA GLY A 220 -2.64 -3.17 -5.16
C GLY A 220 -2.83 -2.35 -3.89
N ASP A 221 -3.90 -2.67 -3.19
CA ASP A 221 -4.24 -2.11 -1.88
C ASP A 221 -3.64 -2.97 -0.78
N PHE A 222 -2.59 -2.47 -0.14
CA PHE A 222 -1.92 -3.20 0.92
C PHE A 222 -2.62 -3.05 2.27
N ASN A 223 -3.66 -2.20 2.38
CA ASN A 223 -4.29 -1.80 3.65
C ASN A 223 -3.27 -1.47 4.76
N MET A 224 -2.05 -1.12 4.34
CA MET A 224 -0.89 -0.95 5.18
C MET A 224 0.08 -0.03 4.47
N VAL A 225 0.80 0.73 5.27
CA VAL A 225 1.83 1.66 4.83
C VAL A 225 3.11 0.93 4.40
N PRO A 226 3.95 1.51 3.51
CA PRO A 226 5.17 0.85 3.01
C PRO A 226 6.17 0.42 4.08
N TRP A 227 6.10 1.02 5.27
CA TRP A 227 6.97 0.75 6.41
C TRP A 227 6.34 -0.17 7.47
N GLY A 228 5.17 -0.75 7.16
CA GLY A 228 4.55 -1.82 7.94
C GLY A 228 5.26 -3.14 7.70
N HIS A 229 5.24 -4.01 8.70
CA HIS A 229 5.92 -5.31 8.65
C HIS A 229 5.37 -6.18 7.53
N SER A 230 4.03 -6.28 7.41
CA SER A 230 3.39 -7.13 6.40
C SER A 230 3.82 -6.75 4.97
N VAL A 231 3.92 -5.46 4.66
CA VAL A 231 4.40 -4.98 3.34
C VAL A 231 5.89 -5.25 3.16
N GLY A 232 6.71 -4.95 4.18
CA GLY A 232 8.14 -5.17 4.14
C GLY A 232 8.50 -6.63 3.86
N ARG A 233 7.75 -7.57 4.44
CA ARG A 233 7.99 -8.99 4.25
C ARG A 233 7.71 -9.47 2.83
N LEU A 234 6.55 -9.12 2.27
CA LEU A 234 6.20 -9.48 0.89
C LEU A 234 7.18 -8.89 -0.12
N THR A 235 7.56 -7.62 0.08
CA THR A 235 8.45 -6.92 -0.84
C THR A 235 9.90 -7.39 -0.73
N GLN A 236 10.37 -7.76 0.47
CA GLN A 236 11.68 -8.38 0.66
C GLN A 236 11.76 -9.78 0.03
N ALA A 237 10.71 -10.59 0.19
CA ALA A 237 10.67 -11.95 -0.38
C ALA A 237 10.79 -11.95 -1.92
N ALA A 238 10.29 -10.91 -2.59
CA ALA A 238 10.42 -10.72 -4.04
C ALA A 238 11.53 -9.75 -4.46
N GLY A 239 12.37 -9.24 -3.55
CA GLY A 239 13.45 -8.31 -3.87
C GLY A 239 12.98 -7.00 -4.52
N LEU A 240 11.83 -6.47 -4.09
CA LEU A 240 11.17 -5.36 -4.75
C LEU A 240 11.57 -3.99 -4.20
N ARG A 241 11.65 -3.02 -5.11
CA ARG A 241 11.77 -1.59 -4.82
C ARG A 241 10.43 -0.90 -5.16
N ARG A 242 10.06 0.09 -4.34
CA ARG A 242 8.78 0.79 -4.51
C ARG A 242 8.85 1.77 -5.67
N ALA A 243 7.78 1.89 -6.43
CA ALA A 243 7.57 3.05 -7.28
C ALA A 243 7.28 4.31 -6.43
N GLY A 244 7.91 5.43 -6.75
CA GLY A 244 7.79 6.67 -6.01
C GLY A 244 7.60 7.88 -6.94
N PRO A 245 7.26 9.06 -6.43
CA PRO A 245 7.19 9.41 -5.02
C PRO A 245 6.01 8.79 -4.26
N LEU A 246 6.07 8.79 -2.93
CA LEU A 246 5.01 8.22 -2.08
C LEU A 246 3.87 9.22 -1.85
N HIS A 247 2.70 8.90 -2.38
CA HIS A 247 1.51 9.72 -2.25
C HIS A 247 0.45 9.09 -1.33
N PRO A 248 -0.30 9.89 -0.57
CA PRO A 248 -1.51 9.40 0.09
C PRO A 248 -2.54 8.94 -0.95
N THR A 249 -3.16 7.80 -0.70
CA THR A 249 -4.23 7.27 -1.56
C THR A 249 -5.53 7.11 -0.78
N TYR A 250 -5.48 7.10 0.54
CA TYR A 250 -6.63 6.97 1.42
C TYR A 250 -6.54 7.93 2.62
N TRP A 251 -7.69 8.39 3.11
CA TRP A 251 -7.82 9.26 4.27
C TRP A 251 -8.56 8.49 5.35
N LEU A 252 -7.94 8.32 6.51
CA LEU A 252 -8.43 7.40 7.53
C LEU A 252 -9.90 7.67 7.90
N ALA A 253 -10.80 6.74 7.57
CA ALA A 253 -12.21 6.78 7.97
C ALA A 253 -12.48 5.70 9.02
N PRO A 254 -12.56 6.05 10.32
CA PRO A 254 -12.81 5.08 11.37
C PRO A 254 -14.11 4.31 11.15
N HIS A 255 -14.08 3.00 11.36
CA HIS A 255 -15.27 2.18 11.23
C HIS A 255 -16.37 2.65 12.20
N GLY A 256 -17.61 2.74 11.71
CA GLY A 256 -18.76 3.23 12.47
C GLY A 256 -18.93 4.76 12.47
N TRP A 257 -18.02 5.52 11.85
CA TRP A 257 -18.24 6.95 11.62
C TRP A 257 -19.23 7.18 10.46
N PRO A 258 -19.95 8.32 10.46
CA PRO A 258 -20.83 8.68 9.36
C PRO A 258 -20.09 8.73 8.02
N ALA A 259 -20.76 8.26 6.96
CA ALA A 259 -20.20 8.27 5.61
C ALA A 259 -19.73 9.69 5.22
N GLY A 260 -18.50 9.79 4.71
CA GLY A 260 -17.88 11.07 4.35
C GLY A 260 -17.09 11.76 5.47
N GLN A 261 -17.11 11.23 6.70
CA GLN A 261 -16.23 11.71 7.77
C GLN A 261 -14.89 10.96 7.75
N VAL A 262 -13.82 11.71 7.54
CA VAL A 262 -12.44 11.21 7.55
C VAL A 262 -11.61 11.99 8.55
N LEU A 263 -10.66 11.33 9.18
CA LEU A 263 -9.57 11.99 9.87
C LEU A 263 -8.58 12.54 8.83
N PRO A 264 -7.93 13.69 9.08
CA PRO A 264 -6.90 14.25 8.21
C PRO A 264 -5.57 13.49 8.37
N ILE A 265 -5.63 12.16 8.38
CA ILE A 265 -4.49 11.25 8.48
C ILE A 265 -4.33 10.60 7.10
N PRO A 266 -3.43 11.13 6.24
CA PRO A 266 -3.22 10.63 4.90
C PRO A 266 -2.42 9.33 4.93
N LEU A 267 -2.96 8.27 4.30
CA LEU A 267 -2.38 6.94 4.27
C LEU A 267 -2.03 6.52 2.83
N PRO A 268 -0.78 6.14 2.55
CA PRO A 268 -0.37 5.59 1.25
C PRO A 268 -0.59 4.06 1.23
N LEU A 269 -1.84 3.63 1.13
CA LEU A 269 -2.21 2.21 1.22
C LEU A 269 -2.03 1.48 -0.11
N ASP A 270 -2.27 2.20 -1.20
CA ASP A 270 -2.18 1.68 -2.56
C ASP A 270 -0.78 1.91 -3.13
N GLN A 271 -0.14 0.84 -3.60
CA GLN A 271 1.28 0.86 -3.93
C GLN A 271 1.58 0.00 -5.17
N VAL A 272 2.67 0.34 -5.86
CA VAL A 272 3.25 -0.45 -6.94
C VAL A 272 4.72 -0.71 -6.63
N TRP A 273 5.13 -1.97 -6.74
CA TRP A 273 6.47 -2.45 -6.45
C TRP A 273 6.97 -3.29 -7.62
N SER A 274 8.27 -3.19 -7.91
CA SER A 274 8.95 -3.92 -8.99
C SER A 274 10.44 -4.07 -8.66
N PRO A 275 11.22 -4.90 -9.37
CA PRO A 275 12.64 -5.08 -9.05
C PRO A 275 13.44 -3.76 -9.07
N GLY A 276 13.20 -2.90 -10.07
CA GLY A 276 13.89 -1.61 -10.21
C GLY A 276 13.17 -0.42 -9.58
N GLY A 277 11.95 -0.60 -9.08
CA GLY A 277 11.09 0.50 -8.66
C GLY A 277 10.55 1.28 -9.87
N GLY A 278 10.33 2.58 -9.73
CA GLY A 278 9.89 3.42 -10.84
C GLY A 278 9.25 4.71 -10.41
N LEU A 279 8.64 5.39 -11.37
CA LEU A 279 7.87 6.60 -11.14
C LEU A 279 6.40 6.25 -10.90
N ALA A 280 5.77 6.82 -9.88
CA ALA A 280 4.36 6.67 -9.56
C ALA A 280 3.65 8.01 -9.47
N GLU A 281 2.41 8.06 -9.94
CA GLU A 281 1.55 9.23 -9.92
C GLU A 281 0.16 8.85 -9.41
N ASN A 282 -0.45 9.71 -8.60
CA ASN A 282 -1.83 9.54 -8.19
C ASN A 282 -2.80 9.79 -9.34
N ARG A 283 -3.84 8.98 -9.40
CA ARG A 283 -5.03 9.16 -10.24
C ARG A 283 -6.21 9.59 -9.38
N PRO A 284 -7.21 10.28 -9.95
CA PRO A 284 -8.41 10.68 -9.22
C PRO A 284 -9.16 9.53 -8.53
N LEU A 285 -10.03 9.91 -7.59
CA LEU A 285 -10.84 8.97 -6.82
C LEU A 285 -11.83 8.19 -7.68
N PHE A 286 -12.42 8.80 -8.72
CA PHE A 286 -13.43 8.18 -9.59
C PHE A 286 -14.47 7.35 -8.82
N GLY A 287 -15.10 7.96 -7.82
CA GLY A 287 -16.16 7.35 -7.00
C GLY A 287 -15.69 6.34 -5.93
N SER A 288 -14.40 6.03 -5.85
CA SER A 288 -13.78 5.27 -4.76
C SER A 288 -13.36 6.21 -3.61
N ASP A 289 -13.13 5.65 -2.42
CA ASP A 289 -12.43 6.31 -1.30
C ASP A 289 -10.90 6.15 -1.39
N HIS A 290 -10.42 5.34 -2.33
CA HIS A 290 -9.01 5.21 -2.70
C HIS A 290 -8.69 5.95 -3.99
N ALA A 291 -7.60 6.72 -4.00
CA ALA A 291 -7.00 7.25 -5.24
C ALA A 291 -6.42 6.09 -6.05
N GLY A 292 -6.38 6.22 -7.39
CA GLY A 292 -5.65 5.25 -8.21
C GLY A 292 -4.15 5.56 -8.22
N VAL A 293 -3.34 4.62 -8.69
CA VAL A 293 -1.91 4.83 -8.91
C VAL A 293 -1.54 4.40 -10.33
N LEU A 294 -0.96 5.31 -11.12
CA LEU A 294 -0.32 4.99 -12.39
C LEU A 294 1.18 4.99 -12.19
N ALA A 295 1.83 3.86 -12.45
CA ALA A 295 3.26 3.71 -12.28
C ALA A 295 3.94 3.29 -13.58
N ARG A 296 5.14 3.82 -13.82
CA ARG A 296 6.06 3.38 -14.87
C ARG A 296 7.28 2.77 -14.22
N VAL A 297 7.36 1.46 -14.26
CA VAL A 297 8.26 0.64 -13.46
C VAL A 297 9.30 -0.08 -14.30
N ARG A 298 10.37 -0.47 -13.62
CA ARG A 298 11.50 -1.21 -14.17
C ARG A 298 11.47 -2.65 -13.71
N LEU A 299 11.61 -3.56 -14.66
CA LEU A 299 11.55 -5.01 -14.41
C LEU A 299 12.90 -5.60 -14.02
N ASP A 300 13.98 -4.83 -14.20
CA ASP A 300 15.34 -5.15 -13.84
C ASP A 300 15.73 -4.45 -12.52
N ALA A 301 16.40 -5.18 -11.64
CA ALA A 301 17.10 -4.57 -10.53
C ALA A 301 18.45 -4.08 -11.07
N ASP A 302 18.57 -2.77 -11.33
CA ASP A 302 19.89 -2.12 -11.42
C ASP A 302 20.85 -2.65 -10.36
#